data_AF-A0A5E7D1B4-F1
#
_entry.id   AF-A0A5E7D1B4-F1
#
_cell.length_a   1.000
_cell.length_b   1.000
_cell.length_c   1.000
_cell.angle_alpha   90.00
_cell.angle_beta   90.00
_cell.angle_gamma   90.00
#
_symmetry.space_group_name_H-M   'P 1'
#
loop_
_entity.id
_entity.type
_entity.pdbx_description
1 polymer ?
#
loop_
_entity_poly.entity_id
_entity_poly.type
_entity_poly.pdbx_seq_one_letter_code
_entity_poly.pdbx_strand_id
1 'polypeptide(L)'
;MSKEKAKEKAKRKLELRLQHEQDLKNNIDSAKIADTDKAHKHKIRNAEATATRKLIKNRIEQSKSPAFRFAGKQQNVVLDAVIATIGEDRQLAYDFLLEEIEAASVGNNTAKEFALNSGVSEKQYRGALNRTILAVEKGPQLALIRESNIIREHRGIEFSVITRLAVIDKVMQLYELGKYSNSSTPTPISSEDAKSSANEEKLRDLFKEYFEYCNHPKRFGTTHLTSMILQVCVNIESPSELLQDHLLLIRMISLAGNKVRSAKIPPKLKIDSDLNTCSFLEIESWLEIVKTFSNLVTKDKLIRSLDLCRQVNITEQRHIINFAPAIYNSFNLIYAEHSRSDYLESIRSFMVDSTFVFGSMKGSLGLMGEVKKWAASI
;
A
#
# COMPACT_ATOMS: atom_id res chain seq x y z
N MET A 1 59.67 -52.97 -8.46
CA MET A 1 58.55 -53.02 -7.48
C MET A 1 58.33 -54.47 -7.08
N SER A 2 58.16 -54.77 -5.78
CA SER A 2 57.82 -56.14 -5.35
C SER A 2 56.39 -56.50 -5.77
N LYS A 3 56.12 -57.79 -5.97
CA LYS A 3 54.77 -58.31 -6.32
C LYS A 3 53.71 -57.90 -5.29
N GLU A 4 54.09 -57.73 -4.02
CA GLU A 4 53.19 -57.28 -2.96
C GLU A 4 52.73 -55.84 -3.15
N LYS A 5 53.65 -54.91 -3.44
CA LYS A 5 53.29 -53.50 -3.71
C LYS A 5 52.34 -53.36 -4.90
N ALA A 6 52.47 -54.23 -5.90
CA ALA A 6 51.55 -54.25 -7.04
C ALA A 6 50.14 -54.75 -6.64
N LYS A 7 50.03 -55.79 -5.81
CA LYS A 7 48.75 -56.29 -5.27
C LYS A 7 48.08 -55.26 -4.38
N GLU A 8 48.82 -54.60 -3.50
CA GLU A 8 48.29 -53.56 -2.62
C GLU A 8 47.77 -52.36 -3.42
N LYS A 9 48.51 -51.91 -4.44
CA LYS A 9 48.07 -50.85 -5.35
C LYS A 9 46.79 -51.24 -6.11
N ALA A 10 46.67 -52.49 -6.53
CA ALA A 10 45.46 -53.00 -7.20
C ALA A 10 44.26 -53.04 -6.23
N LYS A 11 44.45 -53.49 -4.98
CA LYS A 11 43.42 -53.52 -3.95
C LYS A 11 42.91 -52.11 -3.63
N ARG A 12 43.82 -51.15 -3.40
CA ARG A 12 43.45 -49.75 -3.13
C ARG A 12 42.71 -49.11 -4.31
N LYS A 13 43.09 -49.43 -5.54
CA LYS A 13 42.39 -48.95 -6.75
C LYS A 13 40.97 -49.54 -6.86
N LEU A 14 40.77 -50.79 -6.44
CA LEU A 14 39.45 -51.42 -6.40
C LEU A 14 38.57 -50.79 -5.31
N GLU A 15 39.10 -50.59 -4.10
CA GLU A 15 38.38 -49.94 -3.00
C GLU A 15 37.93 -48.52 -3.37
N LEU A 16 38.80 -47.72 -4.00
CA LEU A 16 38.45 -46.39 -4.48
C LEU A 16 37.34 -46.41 -5.55
N ARG A 17 37.32 -47.43 -6.42
CA ARG A 17 36.25 -47.58 -7.41
C ARG A 17 34.91 -47.92 -6.76
N LEU A 18 34.91 -48.85 -5.81
CA LEU A 18 33.72 -49.22 -5.05
C LEU A 18 33.16 -48.04 -4.25
N GLN A 19 34.04 -47.26 -3.60
CA GLN A 19 33.64 -46.06 -2.88
C GLN A 19 33.02 -45.01 -3.82
N HIS A 20 33.65 -44.76 -4.96
CA HIS A 20 33.13 -43.82 -5.97
C HIS A 20 31.78 -44.27 -6.55
N GLU A 21 31.58 -45.56 -6.80
CA GLU A 21 30.29 -46.11 -7.23
C GLU A 21 29.20 -45.94 -6.15
N GLN A 22 29.56 -46.16 -4.88
CA GLN A 22 28.66 -45.94 -3.74
C GLN A 22 28.25 -44.46 -3.63
N ASP A 23 29.21 -43.54 -3.76
CA ASP A 23 28.96 -42.09 -3.69
C ASP A 23 28.06 -41.62 -4.85
N LEU A 24 28.31 -42.13 -6.06
CA LEU A 24 27.45 -41.88 -7.22
C LEU A 24 26.01 -42.33 -6.97
N LYS A 25 25.83 -43.52 -6.40
CA LYS A 25 24.50 -44.06 -6.09
C LYS A 25 23.78 -43.19 -5.05
N ASN A 26 24.47 -42.81 -3.97
CA ASN A 26 23.93 -41.95 -2.93
C ASN A 26 23.53 -40.57 -3.47
N ASN A 27 24.33 -40.00 -4.39
CA ASN A 27 24.02 -38.72 -5.03
C ASN A 27 22.79 -38.82 -5.94
N ILE A 28 22.65 -39.90 -6.71
CA ILE A 28 21.48 -40.14 -7.56
C ILE A 28 20.21 -40.28 -6.70
N ASP A 29 20.28 -41.04 -5.60
CA ASP A 29 19.13 -41.26 -4.73
C ASP A 29 18.73 -39.96 -3.99
N SER A 30 19.70 -39.17 -3.55
CA SER A 30 19.45 -37.85 -2.94
C SER A 30 18.82 -36.87 -3.94
N ALA A 31 19.26 -36.87 -5.20
CA ALA A 31 18.67 -36.04 -6.25
C ALA A 31 17.22 -36.43 -6.54
N LYS A 32 16.90 -37.72 -6.59
CA LYS A 32 15.52 -38.21 -6.77
C LYS A 32 14.60 -37.76 -5.63
N ILE A 33 15.06 -37.83 -4.38
CA ILE A 33 14.29 -37.35 -3.21
C ILE A 33 14.02 -35.85 -3.33
N ALA A 34 15.03 -35.05 -3.69
CA ALA A 34 14.88 -33.61 -3.85
C ALA A 34 13.89 -33.24 -4.97
N ASP A 35 13.86 -34.00 -6.06
CA ASP A 35 12.89 -33.78 -7.15
C ASP A 35 11.46 -34.17 -6.75
N THR A 36 11.28 -35.25 -5.96
CA THR A 36 9.97 -35.60 -5.41
C THR A 36 9.44 -34.55 -4.43
N ASP A 37 10.31 -33.97 -3.60
CA ASP A 37 9.93 -32.91 -2.65
C ASP A 37 9.56 -31.61 -3.37
N LYS A 38 10.29 -31.26 -4.44
CA LYS A 38 9.94 -30.11 -5.29
C LYS A 38 8.57 -30.29 -5.94
N ALA A 39 8.30 -31.47 -6.48
CA ALA A 39 7.01 -31.79 -7.09
C ALA A 39 5.87 -31.71 -6.07
N HIS A 40 6.08 -32.21 -4.85
CA HIS A 40 5.10 -32.15 -3.76
C HIS A 40 4.80 -30.70 -3.34
N LYS A 41 5.84 -29.89 -3.12
CA LYS A 41 5.71 -28.46 -2.77
C LYS A 41 4.97 -27.66 -3.85
N HIS A 42 5.24 -27.96 -5.13
CA HIS A 42 4.54 -27.31 -6.24
C HIS A 42 3.06 -27.69 -6.28
N LYS A 43 2.71 -28.93 -5.95
CA LYS A 43 1.33 -29.40 -5.87
C LYS A 43 0.55 -28.71 -4.74
N ILE A 44 1.16 -28.54 -3.56
CA ILE A 44 0.56 -27.81 -2.44
C ILE A 44 0.30 -26.35 -2.82
N ARG A 45 1.31 -25.66 -3.35
CA ARG A 45 1.20 -24.25 -3.77
C ARG A 45 0.09 -24.03 -4.80
N ASN A 46 -0.04 -24.94 -5.76
CA ASN A 46 -1.10 -24.87 -6.76
C ASN A 46 -2.50 -25.08 -6.15
N ALA A 47 -2.62 -25.97 -5.17
CA ALA A 47 -3.89 -26.19 -4.47
C ALA A 47 -4.31 -24.95 -3.65
N GLU A 48 -3.37 -24.34 -2.93
CA GLU A 48 -3.60 -23.10 -2.17
C GLU A 48 -3.99 -21.94 -3.08
N ALA A 49 -3.23 -21.70 -4.16
CA ALA A 49 -3.56 -20.66 -5.14
C ALA A 49 -4.95 -20.85 -5.76
N THR A 50 -5.36 -22.10 -6.01
CA THR A 50 -6.69 -22.41 -6.53
C THR A 50 -7.79 -22.11 -5.50
N ALA A 51 -7.56 -22.44 -4.23
CA ALA A 51 -8.48 -22.13 -3.13
C ALA A 51 -8.65 -20.61 -2.94
N THR A 52 -7.55 -19.86 -2.94
CA THR A 52 -7.56 -18.39 -2.82
C THR A 52 -8.27 -17.72 -3.99
N ARG A 53 -8.02 -18.15 -5.23
CA ARG A 53 -8.75 -17.65 -6.42
C ARG A 53 -10.26 -17.89 -6.32
N LYS A 54 -10.68 -19.03 -5.78
CA LYS A 54 -12.10 -19.34 -5.55
C LYS A 54 -12.72 -18.40 -4.51
N LEU A 55 -12.02 -18.14 -3.41
CA LEU A 55 -12.42 -17.19 -2.36
C LEU A 55 -12.56 -15.75 -2.89
N ILE A 56 -11.58 -15.28 -3.66
CA ILE A 56 -11.59 -13.94 -4.28
C ILE A 56 -12.74 -13.83 -5.27
N LYS A 57 -12.97 -14.85 -6.11
CA LYS A 57 -14.08 -14.87 -7.07
C LYS A 57 -15.44 -14.75 -6.35
N ASN A 58 -15.63 -15.51 -5.27
CA ASN A 58 -16.83 -15.41 -4.43
C ASN A 58 -17.00 -14.00 -3.83
N ARG A 59 -15.92 -13.37 -3.36
CA ARG A 59 -15.94 -12.01 -2.77
C ARG A 59 -16.25 -10.93 -3.81
N ILE A 60 -15.71 -11.07 -5.03
CA ILE A 60 -16.02 -10.18 -6.17
C ILE A 60 -17.45 -10.37 -6.65
N GLU A 61 -17.99 -11.58 -6.64
CA GLU A 61 -19.39 -11.85 -6.96
C GLU A 61 -20.32 -11.27 -5.88
N GLN A 62 -19.94 -11.37 -4.60
CA GLN A 62 -20.64 -10.69 -3.49
C GLN A 62 -20.59 -9.16 -3.61
N SER A 63 -19.47 -8.55 -4.01
CA SER A 63 -19.38 -7.08 -4.16
C SER A 63 -20.07 -6.55 -5.43
N LYS A 64 -20.35 -7.42 -6.40
CA LYS A 64 -21.21 -7.14 -7.55
C LYS A 64 -22.70 -7.30 -7.24
N SER A 65 -23.05 -7.84 -6.07
CA SER A 65 -24.44 -7.90 -5.60
C SER A 65 -25.07 -6.49 -5.62
N PRO A 66 -26.32 -6.36 -6.10
CA PRO A 66 -27.09 -5.11 -6.01
C PRO A 66 -27.13 -4.51 -4.59
N ALA A 67 -26.98 -5.34 -3.56
CA ALA A 67 -26.85 -4.94 -2.18
C ALA A 67 -25.64 -3.99 -1.96
N PHE A 68 -24.46 -4.29 -2.52
CA PHE A 68 -23.22 -3.55 -2.21
C PHE A 68 -23.13 -2.19 -2.94
N ARG A 69 -23.67 -2.09 -4.17
CA ARG A 69 -23.74 -0.83 -4.93
C ARG A 69 -24.73 0.20 -4.37
N PHE A 70 -25.67 -0.24 -3.52
CA PHE A 70 -26.63 0.63 -2.84
C PHE A 70 -26.02 1.41 -1.66
N ALA A 71 -24.87 0.97 -1.12
CA ALA A 71 -24.23 1.53 0.08
C ALA A 71 -23.81 3.00 -0.08
N GLY A 72 -23.24 3.38 -1.23
CA GLY A 72 -22.81 4.76 -1.50
C GLY A 72 -23.96 5.75 -1.67
N LYS A 73 -25.17 5.28 -2.05
CA LYS A 73 -26.36 6.13 -2.13
C LYS A 73 -27.02 6.33 -0.77
N GLN A 74 -27.13 5.28 0.05
CA GLN A 74 -27.75 5.36 1.38
C GLN A 74 -26.88 6.13 2.38
N GLN A 75 -25.55 6.01 2.30
CA GLN A 75 -24.65 6.80 3.13
C GLN A 75 -24.81 8.31 2.92
N ASN A 76 -24.98 8.74 1.67
CA ASN A 76 -25.24 10.14 1.35
C ASN A 76 -26.59 10.61 1.89
N VAL A 77 -27.64 9.78 1.83
CA VAL A 77 -28.95 10.12 2.41
C VAL A 77 -28.85 10.37 3.92
N VAL A 78 -28.12 9.52 4.65
CA VAL A 78 -27.92 9.72 6.10
C VAL A 78 -27.11 10.97 6.37
N LEU A 79 -26.02 11.17 5.61
CA LEU A 79 -25.16 12.34 5.76
C LEU A 79 -25.91 13.63 5.47
N ASP A 80 -26.69 13.69 4.38
CA ASP A 80 -27.50 14.84 4.00
C ASP A 80 -28.56 15.17 5.06
N ALA A 81 -29.22 14.14 5.63
CA ALA A 81 -30.18 14.33 6.71
C ALA A 81 -29.53 14.90 7.99
N VAL A 82 -28.33 14.41 8.35
CA VAL A 82 -27.57 14.92 9.49
C VAL A 82 -27.10 16.36 9.22
N ILE A 83 -26.47 16.64 8.08
CA ILE A 83 -25.99 17.99 7.72
C ILE A 83 -27.14 18.99 7.67
N ALA A 84 -28.31 18.60 7.13
CA ALA A 84 -29.47 19.48 7.07
C ALA A 84 -29.96 19.95 8.46
N THR A 85 -29.72 19.15 9.50
CA THR A 85 -30.05 19.53 10.89
C THR A 85 -28.96 20.33 11.59
N ILE A 86 -27.70 20.21 11.16
CA ILE A 86 -26.56 20.95 11.72
C ILE A 86 -26.44 22.33 11.06
N GLY A 87 -26.63 22.42 9.75
CA GLY A 87 -26.49 23.66 8.99
C GLY A 87 -25.08 24.24 9.08
N GLU A 88 -24.96 25.55 9.31
CA GLU A 88 -23.66 26.22 9.48
C GLU A 88 -23.20 26.28 10.95
N ASP A 89 -23.96 25.69 11.88
CA ASP A 89 -23.67 25.73 13.30
C ASP A 89 -22.54 24.74 13.67
N ARG A 90 -21.31 25.26 13.66
CA ARG A 90 -20.12 24.51 14.02
C ARG A 90 -20.11 24.04 15.48
N GLN A 91 -20.75 24.77 16.40
CA GLN A 91 -20.81 24.37 17.81
C GLN A 91 -21.76 23.18 17.96
N LEU A 92 -22.92 23.22 17.32
CA LEU A 92 -23.85 22.09 17.26
C LEU A 92 -23.20 20.85 16.64
N ALA A 93 -22.40 21.03 15.57
CA ALA A 93 -21.62 19.95 14.97
C ALA A 93 -20.62 19.33 15.95
N TYR A 94 -19.98 20.16 16.77
CA TYR A 94 -19.00 19.72 17.77
C TYR A 94 -19.66 19.01 18.95
N ASP A 95 -20.77 19.52 19.47
CA ASP A 95 -21.50 18.87 20.57
C ASP A 95 -22.08 17.52 20.13
N PHE A 96 -22.65 17.45 18.93
CA PHE A 96 -23.06 16.19 18.29
C PHE A 96 -21.89 15.20 18.16
N LEU A 97 -20.73 15.68 17.71
CA LEU A 97 -19.54 14.85 17.57
C LEU A 97 -19.08 14.26 18.91
N LEU A 98 -19.08 15.06 19.98
CA LEU A 98 -18.65 14.60 21.31
C LEU A 98 -19.55 13.48 21.83
N GLU A 99 -20.88 13.62 21.69
CA GLU A 99 -21.83 12.57 22.09
C GLU A 99 -21.63 11.28 21.29
N GLU A 100 -21.45 11.37 19.97
CA GLU A 100 -21.27 10.19 19.13
C GLU A 100 -19.92 9.51 19.33
N ILE A 101 -18.84 10.26 19.64
CA ILE A 101 -17.55 9.68 19.99
C ILE A 101 -17.64 8.97 21.35
N GLU A 102 -18.32 9.56 22.35
CA GLU A 102 -18.52 8.88 23.62
C GLU A 102 -19.33 7.58 23.44
N ALA A 103 -20.41 7.63 22.66
CA ALA A 103 -21.19 6.43 22.32
C ALA A 103 -20.34 5.37 21.59
N ALA A 104 -19.48 5.79 20.66
CA ALA A 104 -18.57 4.90 19.96
C ALA A 104 -17.53 4.26 20.89
N SER A 105 -17.05 5.00 21.90
CA SER A 105 -16.05 4.52 22.88
C SER A 105 -16.55 3.36 23.75
N VAL A 106 -17.88 3.20 23.89
CA VAL A 106 -18.51 2.08 24.61
C VAL A 106 -19.10 1.01 23.67
N GLY A 107 -18.95 1.19 22.36
CA GLY A 107 -19.52 0.32 21.32
C GLY A 107 -18.72 -0.96 21.04
N ASN A 108 -18.91 -1.51 19.83
CA ASN A 108 -18.14 -2.66 19.35
C ASN A 108 -16.68 -2.27 19.02
N ASN A 109 -15.84 -3.25 18.69
CA ASN A 109 -14.41 -3.01 18.44
C ASN A 109 -14.16 -1.94 17.37
N THR A 110 -14.95 -1.95 16.29
CA THR A 110 -14.87 -0.95 15.21
C THR A 110 -15.18 0.47 15.69
N ALA A 111 -16.23 0.63 16.52
CA ALA A 111 -16.61 1.92 17.07
C ALA A 111 -15.59 2.44 18.09
N LYS A 112 -15.05 1.55 18.93
CA LYS A 112 -13.98 1.87 19.87
C LYS A 112 -12.72 2.36 19.17
N GLU A 113 -12.31 1.66 18.12
CA GLU A 113 -11.17 2.07 17.29
C GLU A 113 -11.41 3.43 16.64
N PHE A 114 -12.62 3.70 16.16
CA PHE A 114 -12.97 5.03 15.64
C PHE A 114 -12.86 6.13 16.70
N ALA A 115 -13.37 5.90 17.91
CA ALA A 115 -13.31 6.89 19.00
C ALA A 115 -11.85 7.23 19.38
N LEU A 116 -10.98 6.21 19.46
CA LEU A 116 -9.54 6.37 19.72
C LEU A 116 -8.85 7.20 18.63
N ASN A 117 -9.19 6.94 17.37
CA ASN A 117 -8.57 7.60 16.21
C ASN A 117 -9.31 8.87 15.78
N SER A 118 -10.25 9.37 16.58
CA SER A 118 -11.06 10.56 16.24
C SER A 118 -10.25 11.86 16.31
N GLY A 119 -9.09 11.85 16.98
CA GLY A 119 -8.33 13.06 17.30
C GLY A 119 -9.00 13.95 18.35
N VAL A 120 -10.07 13.48 19.01
CA VAL A 120 -10.70 14.14 20.16
C VAL A 120 -10.25 13.44 21.43
N SER A 121 -9.71 14.19 22.39
CA SER A 121 -9.25 13.61 23.66
C SER A 121 -10.43 13.11 24.50
N GLU A 122 -10.22 12.03 25.26
CA GLU A 122 -11.26 11.47 26.12
C GLU A 122 -11.84 12.48 27.11
N LYS A 123 -11.02 13.42 27.59
CA LYS A 123 -11.46 14.49 28.50
C LYS A 123 -12.53 15.40 27.88
N GLN A 124 -12.57 15.52 26.55
CA GLN A 124 -13.53 16.38 25.86
C GLN A 124 -14.89 15.69 25.72
N TYR A 125 -14.91 14.41 25.33
CA TYR A 125 -16.15 13.67 25.07
C TYR A 125 -16.68 12.92 26.29
N ARG A 126 -15.88 12.65 27.32
CA ARG A 126 -16.36 11.96 28.53
C ARG A 126 -17.46 12.78 29.21
N GLY A 127 -18.61 12.14 29.43
CA GLY A 127 -19.82 12.73 29.97
C GLY A 127 -20.59 13.60 28.98
N ALA A 128 -20.26 13.60 27.69
CA ALA A 128 -21.00 14.34 26.66
C ALA A 128 -22.45 13.86 26.54
N LEU A 129 -22.70 12.55 26.59
CA LEU A 129 -24.04 11.94 26.59
C LEU A 129 -24.89 12.37 27.80
N ASN A 130 -24.28 12.88 28.87
CA ASN A 130 -24.99 13.41 30.03
C ASN A 130 -25.30 14.91 29.92
N ARG A 131 -24.73 15.60 28.92
CA ARG A 131 -25.03 17.01 28.62
C ARG A 131 -26.33 17.00 27.84
N THR A 132 -27.44 17.34 28.50
CA THR A 132 -28.75 17.35 27.85
C THR A 132 -28.84 18.51 26.86
N ILE A 133 -28.33 18.33 25.64
CA ILE A 133 -28.31 19.35 24.59
C ILE A 133 -29.46 19.07 23.63
N LEU A 134 -30.62 19.68 23.92
CA LEU A 134 -31.87 19.46 23.17
C LEU A 134 -31.72 19.65 21.66
N ALA A 135 -30.83 20.54 21.21
CA ALA A 135 -30.57 20.77 19.80
C ALA A 135 -29.88 19.57 19.12
N VAL A 136 -28.97 18.88 19.82
CA VAL A 136 -28.33 17.65 19.35
C VAL A 136 -29.34 16.51 19.32
N GLU A 137 -30.05 16.30 20.45
CA GLU A 137 -31.02 15.22 20.62
C GLU A 137 -32.16 15.28 19.60
N LYS A 138 -32.74 16.47 19.36
CA LYS A 138 -33.85 16.66 18.43
C LYS A 138 -33.43 16.89 16.99
N GLY A 139 -32.14 17.13 16.74
CA GLY A 139 -31.58 17.43 15.43
C GLY A 139 -30.74 16.27 14.88
N PRO A 140 -29.40 16.41 14.83
CA PRO A 140 -28.52 15.47 14.15
C PRO A 140 -28.55 14.07 14.73
N GLN A 141 -28.75 13.91 16.03
CA GLN A 141 -28.81 12.60 16.66
C GLN A 141 -30.10 11.85 16.27
N LEU A 142 -31.25 12.53 16.27
CA LEU A 142 -32.51 11.95 15.80
C LEU A 142 -32.45 11.59 14.31
N ALA A 143 -31.85 12.45 13.48
CA ALA A 143 -31.64 12.18 12.07
C ALA A 143 -30.76 10.94 11.85
N LEU A 144 -29.61 10.88 12.54
CA LEU A 144 -28.70 9.74 12.48
C LEU A 144 -29.37 8.45 12.94
N ILE A 145 -30.11 8.47 14.07
CA ILE A 145 -30.80 7.29 14.62
C ILE A 145 -31.90 6.80 13.67
N ARG A 146 -32.73 7.70 13.14
CA ARG A 146 -33.84 7.34 12.24
C ARG A 146 -33.32 6.59 11.02
N GLU A 147 -32.35 7.16 10.33
CA GLU A 147 -31.79 6.56 9.12
C GLU A 147 -30.97 5.29 9.43
N SER A 148 -30.24 5.29 10.56
CA SER A 148 -29.49 4.12 11.00
C SER A 148 -30.39 2.92 11.34
N ASN A 149 -31.60 3.17 11.85
CA ASN A 149 -32.59 2.12 12.12
C ASN A 149 -33.13 1.52 10.83
N ILE A 150 -33.45 2.34 9.83
CA ILE A 150 -33.84 1.87 8.49
C ILE A 150 -32.72 0.99 7.92
N ILE A 151 -31.47 1.43 7.99
CA ILE A 151 -30.33 0.65 7.52
C ILE A 151 -30.20 -0.65 8.31
N ARG A 152 -30.32 -0.61 9.64
CA ARG A 152 -30.24 -1.78 10.51
C ARG A 152 -31.30 -2.82 10.16
N GLU A 153 -32.53 -2.41 9.92
CA GLU A 153 -33.64 -3.30 9.54
C GLU A 153 -33.39 -3.98 8.19
N HIS A 154 -32.83 -3.26 7.22
CA HIS A 154 -32.62 -3.78 5.87
C HIS A 154 -31.28 -4.52 5.71
N ARG A 155 -30.25 -4.21 6.51
CA ARG A 155 -28.85 -4.61 6.29
C ARG A 155 -28.15 -5.21 7.51
N GLY A 156 -28.78 -5.17 8.68
CA GLY A 156 -28.21 -5.65 9.94
C GLY A 156 -27.40 -4.59 10.70
N ILE A 157 -27.06 -4.95 11.94
CA ILE A 157 -26.44 -4.06 12.93
C ILE A 157 -25.04 -3.61 12.49
N GLU A 158 -24.19 -4.53 12.03
CA GLU A 158 -22.81 -4.22 11.64
C GLU A 158 -22.74 -3.17 10.53
N PHE A 159 -23.62 -3.27 9.53
CA PHE A 159 -23.66 -2.32 8.43
C PHE A 159 -24.18 -0.94 8.87
N SER A 160 -25.11 -0.91 9.84
CA SER A 160 -25.58 0.32 10.48
C SER A 160 -24.45 1.03 11.24
N VAL A 161 -23.66 0.28 12.03
CA VAL A 161 -22.51 0.83 12.77
C VAL A 161 -21.49 1.45 11.81
N ILE A 162 -21.06 0.73 10.76
CA ILE A 162 -20.10 1.25 9.79
C ILE A 162 -20.63 2.53 9.12
N THR A 163 -21.92 2.55 8.78
CA THR A 163 -22.53 3.74 8.14
C THR A 163 -22.53 4.93 9.09
N ARG A 164 -22.88 4.75 10.37
CA ARG A 164 -22.85 5.82 11.39
C ARG A 164 -21.46 6.42 11.53
N LEU A 165 -20.45 5.58 11.71
CA LEU A 165 -19.07 6.04 11.86
C LEU A 165 -18.59 6.80 10.63
N ALA A 166 -18.96 6.35 9.44
CA ALA A 166 -18.59 7.02 8.20
C ALA A 166 -19.31 8.37 8.01
N VAL A 167 -20.54 8.53 8.53
CA VAL A 167 -21.25 9.82 8.57
C VAL A 167 -20.57 10.75 9.56
N ILE A 168 -20.23 10.27 10.76
CA ILE A 168 -19.53 11.07 11.79
C ILE A 168 -18.18 11.55 11.25
N ASP A 169 -17.38 10.68 10.63
CA ASP A 169 -16.10 11.04 10.01
C ASP A 169 -16.26 12.15 8.96
N LYS A 170 -17.34 12.10 8.17
CA LYS A 170 -17.64 13.13 7.16
C LYS A 170 -18.08 14.45 7.78
N VAL A 171 -18.84 14.43 8.87
CA VAL A 171 -19.14 15.64 9.64
C VAL A 171 -17.83 16.24 10.18
N MET A 172 -16.93 15.43 10.75
CA MET A 172 -15.63 15.92 11.21
C MET A 172 -14.81 16.59 10.10
N GLN A 173 -14.82 16.02 8.89
CA GLN A 173 -14.15 16.61 7.72
C GLN A 173 -14.77 17.95 7.32
N LEU A 174 -16.10 18.03 7.27
CA LEU A 174 -16.82 19.23 6.80
C LEU A 174 -16.67 20.42 7.75
N TYR A 175 -16.64 20.18 9.05
CA TYR A 175 -16.55 21.22 10.08
C TYR A 175 -15.13 21.41 10.65
N GLU A 176 -14.14 20.70 10.09
CA GLU A 176 -12.74 20.73 10.52
C GLU A 176 -12.57 20.46 12.03
N LEU A 177 -13.13 19.32 12.47
CA LEU A 177 -13.15 18.90 13.88
C LEU A 177 -12.29 17.64 14.11
N GLY A 178 -11.89 17.43 15.37
CA GLY A 178 -11.08 16.28 15.78
C GLY A 178 -9.77 16.20 15.01
N LYS A 179 -9.48 15.05 14.40
CA LYS A 179 -8.28 14.82 13.58
C LYS A 179 -8.14 15.74 12.36
N TYR A 180 -9.18 16.53 12.02
CA TYR A 180 -9.18 17.46 10.89
C TYR A 180 -9.03 18.94 11.28
N SER A 181 -8.92 19.29 12.57
CA SER A 181 -8.66 20.68 12.99
C SER A 181 -7.17 21.05 12.85
N ASN A 182 -6.80 21.99 11.96
CA ASN A 182 -5.39 22.33 11.70
C ASN A 182 -4.79 23.40 12.66
N SER A 183 -3.64 23.03 13.27
CA SER A 183 -2.51 23.80 13.86
C SER A 183 -2.57 24.58 15.23
N SER A 184 -1.76 24.05 16.19
CA SER A 184 -1.03 24.68 17.33
C SER A 184 -1.63 24.68 18.75
N THR A 185 -1.39 23.59 19.50
CA THR A 185 -0.43 23.55 20.64
C THR A 185 -0.41 22.13 21.24
N PRO A 186 0.69 21.37 21.10
CA PRO A 186 0.83 20.11 21.80
C PRO A 186 1.04 20.39 23.29
N THR A 187 0.11 19.91 24.12
CA THR A 187 0.36 19.74 25.55
C THR A 187 1.54 18.78 25.71
N PRO A 188 2.53 19.04 26.59
CA PRO A 188 3.72 18.22 26.68
C PRO A 188 3.36 16.85 27.26
N ILE A 189 3.21 15.88 26.38
CA ILE A 189 3.37 14.46 26.67
C ILE A 189 4.77 14.10 26.16
N SER A 190 5.51 13.37 26.99
CA SER A 190 6.95 13.14 26.88
C SER A 190 7.41 12.76 25.45
N SER A 191 8.52 13.37 25.03
CA SER A 191 8.83 13.73 23.64
C SER A 191 9.55 12.66 22.80
N GLU A 192 9.60 11.40 23.22
CA GLU A 192 10.25 10.34 22.44
C GLU A 192 9.27 9.31 21.88
N ASP A 193 8.18 8.99 22.59
CA ASP A 193 7.23 7.96 22.14
C ASP A 193 6.27 8.44 21.03
N ALA A 194 5.89 9.72 21.05
CA ALA A 194 4.88 10.27 20.12
C ALA A 194 5.40 10.49 18.68
N LYS A 195 6.72 10.65 18.50
CA LYS A 195 7.32 10.74 17.15
C LYS A 195 7.41 9.37 16.48
N SER A 196 7.56 8.29 17.24
CA SER A 196 7.48 6.93 16.70
C SER A 196 6.05 6.61 16.29
N SER A 197 5.06 6.88 17.16
CA SER A 197 3.67 6.45 16.91
C SER A 197 3.02 7.15 15.70
N ALA A 198 3.23 8.47 15.52
CA ALA A 198 2.68 9.21 14.38
C ALA A 198 3.32 8.83 13.04
N ASN A 199 4.57 8.38 13.08
CA ASN A 199 5.28 7.88 11.90
C ASN A 199 4.86 6.45 11.57
N GLU A 200 4.60 5.63 12.58
CA GLU A 200 4.07 4.28 12.44
C GLU A 200 2.65 4.28 11.86
N GLU A 201 1.79 5.21 12.27
CA GLU A 201 0.44 5.37 11.71
C GLU A 201 0.48 5.75 10.22
N LYS A 202 1.31 6.74 9.85
CA LYS A 202 1.51 7.11 8.44
C LYS A 202 2.08 5.97 7.61
N LEU A 203 3.01 5.20 8.17
CA LEU A 203 3.60 4.02 7.53
C LEU A 203 2.53 2.94 7.33
N ARG A 204 1.64 2.73 8.32
CA ARG A 204 0.52 1.80 8.24
C ARG A 204 -0.45 2.17 7.13
N ASP A 205 -0.86 3.43 7.09
CA ASP A 205 -1.77 3.94 6.06
C ASP A 205 -1.15 3.81 4.68
N LEU A 206 0.14 4.12 4.55
CA LEU A 206 0.89 3.94 3.31
C LEU A 206 0.87 2.49 2.82
N PHE A 207 1.15 1.51 3.69
CA PHE A 207 1.11 0.10 3.30
C PHE A 207 -0.30 -0.42 3.04
N LYS A 208 -1.31 0.06 3.78
CA LYS A 208 -2.71 -0.30 3.57
C LYS A 208 -3.21 0.20 2.22
N GLU A 209 -2.95 1.46 1.88
CA GLU A 209 -3.31 2.00 0.58
C GLU A 209 -2.56 1.31 -0.56
N TYR A 210 -1.27 1.05 -0.38
CA TYR A 210 -0.50 0.28 -1.35
C TYR A 210 -1.09 -1.11 -1.61
N PHE A 211 -1.51 -1.81 -0.56
CA PHE A 211 -2.17 -3.11 -0.67
C PHE A 211 -3.51 -3.00 -1.42
N GLU A 212 -4.32 -1.98 -1.11
CA GLU A 212 -5.55 -1.68 -1.85
C GLU A 212 -5.26 -1.42 -3.33
N TYR A 213 -4.20 -0.68 -3.67
CA TYR A 213 -3.80 -0.43 -5.06
C TYR A 213 -3.36 -1.70 -5.80
N CYS A 214 -2.62 -2.58 -5.14
CA CYS A 214 -2.24 -3.88 -5.71
C CYS A 214 -3.48 -4.72 -6.05
N ASN A 215 -4.54 -4.63 -5.23
CA ASN A 215 -5.79 -5.36 -5.44
C ASN A 215 -6.78 -4.66 -6.40
N HIS A 216 -6.67 -3.33 -6.54
CA HIS A 216 -7.56 -2.49 -7.34
C HIS A 216 -6.80 -1.54 -8.28
N PRO A 217 -6.06 -2.06 -9.28
CA PRO A 217 -5.10 -1.28 -10.08
C PRO A 217 -5.73 -0.25 -11.05
N LYS A 218 -7.06 -0.09 -11.05
CA LYS A 218 -7.78 0.77 -12.01
C LYS A 218 -7.55 2.27 -11.82
N ARG A 219 -6.97 2.69 -10.70
CA ARG A 219 -6.65 4.09 -10.41
C ARG A 219 -5.32 4.12 -9.68
N PHE A 220 -4.19 4.09 -10.39
CA PHE A 220 -2.94 4.50 -9.74
C PHE A 220 -3.13 6.00 -9.41
N GLY A 221 -3.48 6.30 -8.17
CA GLY A 221 -3.68 7.67 -7.68
C GLY A 221 -2.33 8.33 -7.49
N THR A 222 -1.57 8.49 -8.58
CA THR A 222 -0.12 8.71 -8.54
C THR A 222 0.25 9.86 -7.62
N THR A 223 -0.46 10.98 -7.68
CA THR A 223 -0.23 12.16 -6.82
C THR A 223 -0.40 11.86 -5.33
N HIS A 224 -1.47 11.15 -4.96
CA HIS A 224 -1.78 10.83 -3.57
C HIS A 224 -0.73 9.85 -3.02
N LEU A 225 -0.47 8.78 -3.77
CA LEU A 225 0.51 7.76 -3.40
C LEU A 225 1.94 8.33 -3.32
N THR A 226 2.35 9.16 -4.28
CA THR A 226 3.67 9.81 -4.23
C THR A 226 3.77 10.76 -3.04
N SER A 227 2.69 11.48 -2.69
CA SER A 227 2.66 12.35 -1.51
C SER A 227 2.84 11.54 -0.22
N MET A 228 2.11 10.44 -0.06
CA MET A 228 2.22 9.59 1.12
C MET A 228 3.62 8.97 1.27
N ILE A 229 4.21 8.47 0.17
CA ILE A 229 5.57 7.94 0.17
C ILE A 229 6.55 9.01 0.65
N LEU A 230 6.47 10.22 0.09
CA LEU A 230 7.35 11.32 0.47
C LEU A 230 7.16 11.72 1.93
N GLN A 231 5.92 11.78 2.43
CA GLN A 231 5.61 12.09 3.83
C GLN A 231 6.21 11.06 4.80
N VAL A 232 6.11 9.77 4.48
CA VAL A 232 6.70 8.72 5.32
C VAL A 232 8.23 8.81 5.32
N CYS A 233 8.83 9.06 4.15
CA CYS A 233 10.28 9.08 4.01
C CYS A 233 10.98 10.30 4.64
N VAL A 234 10.25 11.38 4.94
CA VAL A 234 10.79 12.53 5.69
C VAL A 234 11.37 12.11 7.05
N ASN A 235 10.88 11.00 7.60
CA ASN A 235 11.29 10.50 8.91
C ASN A 235 12.48 9.53 8.89
N ILE A 236 12.98 9.18 7.71
CA ILE A 236 14.19 8.35 7.60
C ILE A 236 15.38 9.30 7.73
N GLU A 237 16.09 9.22 8.86
CA GLU A 237 17.22 10.13 9.15
C GLU A 237 18.37 10.01 8.14
N SER A 238 18.58 8.82 7.57
CA SER A 238 19.68 8.55 6.64
C SER A 238 19.28 7.48 5.61
N PRO A 239 18.43 7.85 4.62
CA PRO A 239 17.96 6.90 3.63
C PRO A 239 19.11 6.40 2.77
N SER A 240 19.09 5.12 2.39
CA SER A 240 20.12 4.56 1.52
C SER A 240 20.20 5.31 0.20
N GLU A 241 21.37 5.27 -0.45
CA GLU A 241 21.54 5.91 -1.76
C GLU A 241 20.49 5.43 -2.79
N LEU A 242 20.17 4.13 -2.75
CA LEU A 242 19.16 3.54 -3.61
C LEU A 242 17.76 4.09 -3.30
N LEU A 243 17.38 4.25 -2.02
CA LEU A 243 16.11 4.87 -1.66
C LEU A 243 16.09 6.36 -2.03
N GLN A 244 17.19 7.09 -1.86
CA GLN A 244 17.28 8.48 -2.29
C GLN A 244 17.04 8.64 -3.80
N ASP A 245 17.59 7.74 -4.61
CA ASP A 245 17.37 7.75 -6.06
C ASP A 245 15.88 7.47 -6.39
N HIS A 246 15.23 6.53 -5.66
CA HIS A 246 13.79 6.30 -5.79
C HIS A 246 12.95 7.51 -5.36
N LEU A 247 13.32 8.17 -4.25
CA LEU A 247 12.60 9.36 -3.77
C LEU A 247 12.75 10.54 -4.72
N LEU A 248 13.91 10.69 -5.37
CA LEU A 248 14.09 11.68 -6.43
C LEU A 248 13.13 11.40 -7.59
N LEU A 249 13.05 10.15 -8.03
CA LEU A 249 12.10 9.75 -9.07
C LEU A 249 10.64 9.99 -8.64
N ILE A 250 10.27 9.68 -7.41
CA ILE A 250 8.93 9.92 -6.86
C ILE A 250 8.60 11.40 -6.82
N ARG A 251 9.55 12.28 -6.48
CA ARG A 251 9.37 13.74 -6.55
C ARG A 251 9.13 14.21 -7.97
N MET A 252 9.87 13.69 -8.95
CA MET A 252 9.64 13.99 -10.37
C MET A 252 8.24 13.57 -10.81
N ILE A 253 7.79 12.37 -10.42
CA ILE A 253 6.43 11.88 -10.73
C ILE A 253 5.37 12.74 -10.02
N SER A 254 5.60 13.12 -8.77
CA SER A 254 4.70 14.00 -8.01
C SER A 254 4.56 15.37 -8.66
N LEU A 255 5.65 15.91 -9.21
CA LEU A 255 5.65 17.18 -9.95
C LEU A 255 4.88 17.06 -11.27
N ALA A 256 4.93 15.91 -11.92
CA ALA A 256 4.09 15.63 -13.10
C ALA A 256 2.59 15.67 -12.76
N GLY A 257 2.23 15.28 -11.53
CA GLY A 257 0.87 15.40 -11.00
C GLY A 257 -0.20 14.81 -11.93
N ASN A 258 -1.17 15.64 -12.33
CA ASN A 258 -2.28 15.24 -13.21
C ASN A 258 -1.86 14.95 -14.66
N LYS A 259 -0.62 15.27 -15.07
CA LYS A 259 -0.08 14.90 -16.38
C LYS A 259 0.18 13.38 -16.46
N VAL A 260 0.33 12.69 -15.32
CA VAL A 260 0.46 11.24 -15.27
C VAL A 260 -0.90 10.58 -15.50
N ARG A 261 -1.01 9.80 -16.58
CA ARG A 261 -2.26 9.11 -16.95
C ARG A 261 -2.13 7.61 -16.70
N SER A 262 -3.14 7.02 -16.06
CA SER A 262 -3.24 5.56 -15.96
C SER A 262 -4.08 5.02 -17.13
N ALA A 263 -3.55 4.07 -17.89
CA ALA A 263 -4.36 3.37 -18.89
C ALA A 263 -3.96 1.89 -19.00
N LYS A 264 -4.81 1.10 -19.67
CA LYS A 264 -4.53 -0.31 -19.91
C LYS A 264 -3.31 -0.47 -20.80
N ILE A 265 -2.51 -1.50 -20.54
CA ILE A 265 -1.43 -1.89 -21.43
C ILE A 265 -2.05 -2.29 -22.77
N PRO A 266 -1.64 -1.68 -23.90
CA PRO A 266 -2.11 -2.09 -25.22
C PRO A 266 -1.84 -3.58 -25.44
N PRO A 267 -2.78 -4.39 -25.98
CA PRO A 267 -2.58 -5.83 -26.16
C PRO A 267 -1.38 -6.19 -27.04
N LYS A 268 -0.96 -5.27 -27.93
CA LYS A 268 0.21 -5.43 -28.81
C LYS A 268 1.53 -5.33 -28.05
N LEU A 269 1.51 -4.80 -26.84
CA LEU A 269 2.65 -4.70 -25.96
C LEU A 269 2.79 -6.00 -25.16
N LYS A 270 3.66 -6.90 -25.63
CA LYS A 270 4.10 -8.07 -24.86
C LYS A 270 5.03 -7.62 -23.74
N ILE A 271 4.45 -7.09 -22.66
CA ILE A 271 5.17 -6.84 -21.43
C ILE A 271 4.96 -8.06 -20.56
N ASP A 272 6.05 -8.68 -20.14
CA ASP A 272 6.02 -9.78 -19.18
C ASP A 272 5.72 -9.22 -17.79
N SER A 273 4.46 -8.90 -17.54
CA SER A 273 4.01 -8.18 -16.35
C SER A 273 2.58 -8.60 -16.01
N ASP A 274 2.35 -8.95 -14.76
CA ASP A 274 1.02 -9.29 -14.23
C ASP A 274 0.09 -8.06 -14.16
N LEU A 275 0.62 -6.86 -14.40
CA LEU A 275 -0.14 -5.62 -14.44
C LEU A 275 -0.86 -5.48 -15.78
N ASN A 276 -2.17 -5.25 -15.74
CA ASN A 276 -2.99 -4.94 -16.92
C ASN A 276 -3.10 -3.44 -17.20
N THR A 277 -2.49 -2.61 -16.35
CA THR A 277 -2.55 -1.15 -16.37
C THR A 277 -1.19 -0.57 -16.00
N CYS A 278 -0.83 0.57 -16.58
CA CYS A 278 0.35 1.32 -16.18
C CYS A 278 0.10 2.82 -16.23
N SER A 279 0.94 3.52 -15.47
CA SER A 279 1.00 4.98 -15.41
C SER A 279 1.97 5.46 -16.48
N PHE A 280 1.55 6.50 -17.21
CA PHE A 280 2.23 7.03 -18.39
C PHE A 280 2.38 8.54 -18.29
N LEU A 281 3.44 9.07 -18.87
CA LEU A 281 3.67 10.50 -19.02
C LEU A 281 4.22 10.78 -20.43
N GLU A 282 3.77 11.87 -21.05
CA GLU A 282 4.28 12.34 -22.34
C GLU A 282 5.74 12.80 -22.20
N ILE A 283 6.56 12.56 -23.22
CA ILE A 283 8.01 12.78 -23.13
C ILE A 283 8.36 14.25 -22.97
N GLU A 284 7.60 15.16 -23.56
CA GLU A 284 7.80 16.60 -23.47
C GLU A 284 7.60 17.06 -22.03
N SER A 285 6.52 16.58 -21.40
CA SER A 285 6.25 16.84 -19.98
C SER A 285 7.34 16.23 -19.08
N TRP A 286 7.87 15.06 -19.46
CA TRP A 286 8.96 14.44 -18.72
C TRP A 286 10.26 15.24 -18.84
N LEU A 287 10.64 15.67 -20.04
CA LEU A 287 11.84 16.48 -20.29
C LEU A 287 11.79 17.81 -19.52
N GLU A 288 10.63 18.46 -19.46
CA GLU A 288 10.41 19.66 -18.65
C GLU A 288 10.75 19.41 -17.17
N ILE A 289 10.26 18.31 -16.61
CA ILE A 289 10.52 17.93 -15.22
C ILE A 289 11.99 17.60 -14.99
N VAL A 290 12.60 16.80 -15.88
CA VAL A 290 14.02 16.46 -15.77
C VAL A 290 14.88 17.73 -15.83
N LYS A 291 14.50 18.72 -16.64
CA LYS A 291 15.17 20.05 -16.70
C LYS A 291 15.05 20.83 -15.41
N THR A 292 13.90 20.77 -14.74
CA THR A 292 13.76 21.39 -13.42
C THR A 292 14.73 20.76 -12.41
N PHE A 293 14.86 19.43 -12.43
CA PHE A 293 15.70 18.71 -11.48
C PHE A 293 17.20 18.72 -11.83
N SER A 294 17.58 18.87 -13.10
CA SER A 294 19.00 18.97 -13.48
C SER A 294 19.72 20.16 -12.86
N ASN A 295 18.98 21.19 -12.45
CA ASN A 295 19.52 22.34 -11.73
C ASN A 295 19.62 22.13 -10.21
N LEU A 296 19.00 21.07 -9.67
CA LEU A 296 18.84 20.83 -8.24
C LEU A 296 19.67 19.65 -7.74
N VAL A 297 20.08 18.74 -8.63
CA VAL A 297 20.82 17.53 -8.27
C VAL A 297 22.02 17.32 -9.18
N THR A 298 22.99 16.53 -8.72
CA THR A 298 24.11 16.14 -9.58
C THR A 298 23.63 15.29 -10.74
N LYS A 299 24.35 15.41 -11.85
CA LYS A 299 24.11 14.66 -13.08
C LYS A 299 24.06 13.14 -12.86
N ASP A 300 25.01 12.61 -12.10
CA ASP A 300 25.07 11.17 -11.80
C ASP A 300 23.84 10.71 -11.04
N LYS A 301 23.41 11.47 -10.02
CA LYS A 301 22.21 11.14 -9.23
C LYS A 301 20.95 11.18 -10.08
N LEU A 302 20.84 12.16 -10.98
CA LEU A 302 19.74 12.25 -11.93
C LEU A 302 19.71 11.04 -12.87
N ILE A 303 20.85 10.66 -13.45
CA ILE A 303 20.96 9.51 -14.35
C ILE A 303 20.55 8.22 -13.64
N ARG A 304 21.07 7.95 -12.43
CA ARG A 304 20.71 6.76 -11.65
C ARG A 304 19.22 6.72 -11.31
N SER A 305 18.62 7.86 -10.97
CA SER A 305 17.19 7.94 -10.67
C SER A 305 16.33 7.71 -11.91
N LEU A 306 16.78 8.19 -13.07
CA LEU A 306 16.14 7.91 -14.35
C LEU A 306 16.25 6.42 -14.73
N ASP A 307 17.34 5.74 -14.37
CA ASP A 307 17.52 4.30 -14.62
C ASP A 307 16.52 3.40 -13.88
N LEU A 308 15.85 3.94 -12.85
CA LEU A 308 14.78 3.24 -12.16
C LEU A 308 13.48 3.18 -12.98
N CYS A 309 13.30 4.07 -13.97
CA CYS A 309 12.17 4.05 -14.87
C CYS A 309 12.28 2.87 -15.86
N ARG A 310 11.17 2.16 -16.09
CA ARG A 310 11.10 1.20 -17.21
C ARG A 310 10.46 1.86 -18.42
N GLN A 311 11.14 1.76 -19.56
CA GLN A 311 10.53 2.09 -20.83
C GLN A 311 9.55 0.99 -21.24
N VAL A 312 8.32 1.37 -21.61
CA VAL A 312 7.30 0.39 -22.00
C VAL A 312 7.23 0.23 -23.51
N ASN A 313 7.18 1.33 -24.26
CA ASN A 313 7.24 1.28 -25.71
C ASN A 313 7.36 2.67 -26.36
N ILE A 314 7.61 2.64 -27.66
CA ILE A 314 7.30 3.71 -28.60
C ILE A 314 6.08 3.22 -29.37
N THR A 315 4.96 3.94 -29.27
CA THR A 315 3.95 3.86 -30.32
C THR A 315 4.27 4.95 -31.33
N GLU A 316 3.87 4.80 -32.59
CA GLU A 316 4.17 5.73 -33.70
C GLU A 316 3.83 7.21 -33.42
N GLN A 317 3.10 7.51 -32.33
CA GLN A 317 2.71 8.87 -31.95
C GLN A 317 2.99 9.22 -30.48
N ARG A 318 3.46 8.30 -29.63
CA ARG A 318 3.65 8.55 -28.18
C ARG A 318 4.77 7.72 -27.56
N HIS A 319 5.61 8.40 -26.81
CA HIS A 319 6.60 7.81 -25.92
C HIS A 319 5.99 7.57 -24.54
N ILE A 320 6.27 6.40 -23.95
CA ILE A 320 5.61 5.95 -22.73
C ILE A 320 6.61 5.41 -21.72
N ILE A 321 6.63 6.03 -20.54
CA ILE A 321 7.44 5.64 -19.39
C ILE A 321 6.53 4.98 -18.33
N ASN A 322 6.94 3.83 -17.79
CA ASN A 322 6.24 3.16 -16.69
C ASN A 322 7.00 3.31 -15.38
N PHE A 323 6.29 3.93 -14.43
CA PHE A 323 6.79 4.24 -13.11
C PHE A 323 6.39 3.22 -12.05
N ALA A 324 5.48 2.30 -12.36
CA ALA A 324 4.96 1.36 -11.38
C ALA A 324 6.09 0.54 -10.72
N PRO A 325 7.08 -0.03 -11.44
CA PRO A 325 8.20 -0.75 -10.83
C PRO A 325 9.01 0.09 -9.83
N ALA A 326 9.25 1.36 -10.14
CA ALA A 326 9.98 2.26 -9.24
C ALA A 326 9.15 2.54 -7.98
N ILE A 327 7.85 2.77 -8.13
CA ILE A 327 6.96 2.95 -6.99
C ILE A 327 6.96 1.68 -6.12
N TYR A 328 6.77 0.50 -6.71
CA TYR A 328 6.82 -0.78 -6.00
C TYR A 328 8.14 -0.99 -5.25
N ASN A 329 9.27 -0.72 -5.89
CA ASN A 329 10.58 -0.85 -5.27
C ASN A 329 10.78 0.13 -4.11
N SER A 330 10.23 1.34 -4.20
CA SER A 330 10.30 2.31 -3.10
C SER A 330 9.62 1.78 -1.84
N PHE A 331 8.48 1.11 -1.94
CA PHE A 331 7.82 0.47 -0.79
C PHE A 331 8.70 -0.59 -0.15
N ASN A 332 9.35 -1.43 -0.96
CA ASN A 332 10.25 -2.47 -0.45
C ASN A 332 11.46 -1.88 0.27
N LEU A 333 12.01 -0.77 -0.25
CA LEU A 333 13.14 -0.07 0.36
C LEU A 333 12.72 0.63 1.65
N ILE A 334 11.56 1.31 1.66
CA ILE A 334 10.99 1.93 2.86
C ILE A 334 10.76 0.87 3.94
N TYR A 335 10.18 -0.26 3.56
CA TYR A 335 9.99 -1.40 4.46
C TYR A 335 11.32 -1.92 5.02
N ALA A 336 12.31 -2.14 4.16
CA ALA A 336 13.63 -2.63 4.56
C ALA A 336 14.34 -1.66 5.51
N GLU A 337 14.26 -0.35 5.24
CA GLU A 337 14.91 0.67 6.05
C GLU A 337 14.18 0.96 7.37
N HIS A 338 12.87 0.68 7.45
CA HIS A 338 12.09 0.73 8.69
C HIS A 338 12.10 -0.60 9.49
N SER A 339 12.71 -1.67 8.98
CA SER A 339 12.63 -3.03 9.56
C SER A 339 13.37 -3.26 10.87
N ARG A 340 13.86 -2.17 11.49
CA ARG A 340 14.38 -2.17 12.85
C ARG A 340 13.30 -1.93 13.92
N SER A 341 12.04 -1.72 13.55
CA SER A 341 10.94 -1.66 14.52
C SER A 341 10.20 -3.00 14.63
N ASP A 342 9.93 -3.42 15.87
CA ASP A 342 9.18 -4.64 16.21
C ASP A 342 7.79 -4.70 15.52
N TYR A 343 7.29 -3.56 15.05
CA TYR A 343 6.03 -3.40 14.35
C TYR A 343 5.96 -4.09 12.97
N LEU A 344 7.07 -4.23 12.24
CA LEU A 344 7.04 -4.82 10.89
C LEU A 344 6.74 -6.33 10.86
N GLU A 345 6.79 -6.99 12.02
CA GLU A 345 6.35 -8.37 12.19
C GLU A 345 4.82 -8.50 12.01
N SER A 346 4.05 -7.50 12.45
CA SER A 346 2.60 -7.46 12.23
C SER A 346 2.24 -7.23 10.77
N ILE A 347 2.96 -6.35 10.07
CA ILE A 347 2.77 -6.08 8.63
C ILE A 347 3.21 -7.31 7.79
N ARG A 348 4.22 -8.06 8.22
CA ARG A 348 4.63 -9.33 7.59
C ARG A 348 3.47 -10.32 7.46
N SER A 349 2.59 -10.38 8.46
CA SER A 349 1.41 -11.24 8.45
C SER A 349 0.34 -10.82 7.43
N PHE A 350 0.28 -9.53 7.08
CA PHE A 350 -0.57 -9.01 6.00
C PHE A 350 0.06 -9.17 4.61
N MET A 351 1.40 -9.21 4.52
CA MET A 351 2.16 -9.28 3.26
C MET A 351 2.57 -10.70 2.84
N VAL A 352 2.04 -11.76 3.48
CA VAL A 352 2.43 -13.17 3.25
C VAL A 352 2.25 -13.62 1.79
N ASP A 353 1.43 -12.92 1.00
CA ASP A 353 1.13 -13.26 -0.41
C ASP A 353 1.65 -12.22 -1.43
N SER A 354 2.26 -11.12 -0.99
CA SER A 354 3.03 -10.30 -1.92
C SER A 354 4.40 -10.94 -2.05
N THR A 355 4.59 -11.80 -3.05
CA THR A 355 5.91 -12.00 -3.63
C THR A 355 6.52 -10.62 -3.80
N PHE A 356 7.47 -10.27 -2.93
CA PHE A 356 8.32 -9.10 -3.10
C PHE A 356 8.74 -9.14 -4.55
N VAL A 357 8.33 -8.13 -5.32
CA VAL A 357 8.68 -8.05 -6.73
C VAL A 357 10.17 -7.65 -6.78
N PHE A 358 11.05 -8.55 -6.37
CA PHE A 358 12.46 -8.59 -6.74
C PHE A 358 12.57 -9.05 -8.20
N GLY A 359 11.70 -8.54 -9.06
CA GLY A 359 11.85 -8.65 -10.50
C GLY A 359 12.83 -7.57 -10.93
N SER A 360 14.13 -7.80 -10.77
CA SER A 360 15.15 -7.11 -11.56
C SER A 360 14.93 -7.52 -13.03
N MET A 361 14.06 -6.80 -13.74
CA MET A 361 13.94 -6.96 -15.19
C MET A 361 14.59 -5.77 -15.87
N LYS A 362 15.76 -6.04 -16.48
CA LYS A 362 16.44 -5.13 -17.39
C LYS A 362 15.51 -4.86 -18.59
N GLY A 363 14.90 -3.68 -18.64
CA GLY A 363 14.25 -3.18 -19.86
C GLY A 363 15.30 -2.69 -20.85
N SER A 364 15.12 -2.96 -22.15
CA SER A 364 16.09 -2.59 -23.20
C SER A 364 16.19 -1.06 -23.36
N LEU A 365 17.44 -0.60 -23.49
CA LEU A 365 17.95 0.76 -23.25
C LEU A 365 17.79 1.77 -24.42
N GLY A 366 16.96 1.48 -25.42
CA GLY A 366 17.00 2.18 -26.72
C GLY A 366 16.77 3.69 -26.68
N LEU A 367 15.76 4.17 -25.93
CA LEU A 367 15.31 5.58 -25.97
C LEU A 367 15.43 6.34 -24.64
N MET A 368 15.71 5.63 -23.55
CA MET A 368 16.49 6.22 -22.45
C MET A 368 17.78 6.85 -22.97
N GLY A 369 18.32 6.35 -24.09
CA GLY A 369 19.43 6.98 -24.79
C GLY A 369 19.23 8.46 -25.11
N GLU A 370 18.04 8.95 -25.50
CA GLU A 370 17.86 10.38 -25.81
C GLU A 370 17.69 11.23 -24.57
N VAL A 371 16.88 10.80 -23.59
CA VAL A 371 16.77 11.50 -22.30
C VAL A 371 18.10 11.49 -21.56
N LYS A 372 18.86 10.39 -21.63
CA LYS A 372 20.22 10.30 -21.09
C LYS A 372 21.23 11.09 -21.90
N LYS A 373 21.17 11.11 -23.24
CA LYS A 373 22.05 11.96 -24.07
C LYS A 373 21.78 13.43 -23.77
N TRP A 374 20.51 13.79 -23.60
CA TRP A 374 20.11 15.14 -23.23
C TRP A 374 20.57 15.48 -21.80
N ALA A 375 20.28 14.64 -20.81
CA ALA A 375 20.81 14.79 -19.45
C ALA A 375 22.35 14.72 -19.40
N ALA A 376 22.98 14.04 -20.36
CA ALA A 376 24.42 13.97 -20.55
C ALA A 376 25.00 15.19 -21.28
N SER A 377 24.18 15.95 -22.00
CA SER A 377 24.56 17.16 -22.72
C SER A 377 24.40 18.44 -21.89
N ILE A 378 23.58 18.38 -20.83
CA ILE A 378 23.59 19.33 -19.71
C ILE A 378 24.77 19.00 -18.81
#